data_AF-A0A7C6RKP4-F1
#
_entry.id   AF-A0A7C6RKP4-F1
#
_cell.length_a   1.000
_cell.length_b   1.000
_cell.length_c   1.000
_cell.angle_alpha   90.00
_cell.angle_beta   90.00
_cell.angle_gamma   90.00
#
_symmetry.space_group_name_H-M   'P 1'
#
loop_
_entity.id
_entity.type
_entity.pdbx_description
1 polymer ?
#
loop_
_entity_poly.entity_id
_entity_poly.type
_entity_poly.pdbx_seq_one_letter_code
_entity_poly.pdbx_strand_id
1 'polypeptide(L)' 'MQAPKILPWIARKAGISERAALEAWRHALNEAAVHAGARSGATFHRVALDRFVSLAQAR' A
#
# COMPACT_ATOMS: atom_id res chain seq x y z
N MET A 1 6.47 0.33 8.64
CA MET A 1 5.42 1.35 8.81
C MET A 1 4.14 0.63 9.22
N GLN A 2 3.35 1.16 10.16
CA GLN A 2 2.04 0.58 10.47
C GLN A 2 1.15 0.57 9.23
N ALA A 3 0.26 -0.42 9.14
CA ALA A 3 -0.73 -0.47 8.07
C ALA A 3 -1.63 0.78 8.15
N PRO A 4 -2.03 1.35 7.01
CA PRO A 4 -2.91 2.50 7.00
C PRO A 4 -4.30 2.08 7.49
N LYS A 5 -4.98 2.95 8.25
CA LYS A 5 -6.33 2.68 8.79
C LYS A 5 -7.38 2.39 7.70
N ILE A 6 -7.11 2.81 6.46
CA ILE A 6 -7.96 2.53 5.29
C ILE A 6 -7.79 1.12 4.73
N LEU A 7 -6.84 0.32 5.23
CA LEU A 7 -6.55 -1.02 4.71
C LEU A 7 -7.78 -1.93 4.69
N PRO A 8 -8.58 -2.06 5.77
CA PRO A 8 -9.78 -2.91 5.75
C PRO A 8 -10.81 -2.45 4.70
N TRP A 9 -10.95 -1.12 4.52
CA TRP A 9 -11.85 -0.57 3.50
C TRP A 9 -11.38 -0.88 2.09
N ILE A 10 -10.07 -0.77 1.82
CA ILE A 10 -9.47 -1.15 0.53
C ILE A 10 -9.61 -2.64 0.27
N ALA A 11 -9.36 -3.49 1.28
CA ALA A 11 -9.52 -4.94 1.17
C ALA A 11 -10.96 -5.30 0.75
N ARG A 12 -11.96 -4.73 1.44
CA ARG A 12 -13.37 -4.92 1.09
C ARG A 12 -13.70 -4.40 -0.31
N LYS A 13 -13.18 -3.23 -0.69
CA LYS A 13 -13.44 -2.63 -2.01
C LYS A 13 -12.84 -3.47 -3.15
N ALA A 14 -11.68 -4.06 -2.94
CA ALA A 14 -11.01 -4.93 -3.91
C ALA A 14 -11.51 -6.39 -3.86
N GLY A 15 -12.35 -6.76 -2.89
CA GLY A 15 -12.82 -8.15 -2.76
C GLY A 15 -11.74 -9.13 -2.28
N ILE A 16 -10.68 -8.63 -1.64
CA ILE A 16 -9.55 -9.45 -1.16
C ILE A 16 -9.56 -9.57 0.37
N SER A 17 -8.90 -10.61 0.89
CA SER A 17 -8.69 -10.76 2.33
C SER A 17 -7.81 -9.63 2.90
N GLU A 18 -7.99 -9.30 4.18
CA GLU A 18 -7.13 -8.32 4.85
C GLU A 18 -5.65 -8.73 4.85
N ARG A 19 -5.36 -10.04 4.88
CA ARG A 19 -4.00 -10.58 4.75
C ARG A 19 -3.41 -10.25 3.37
N ALA A 20 -4.17 -10.45 2.30
CA ALA A 20 -3.74 -10.10 0.94
C ALA A 20 -3.54 -8.58 0.77
N ALA A 21 -4.41 -7.76 1.37
CA ALA A 21 -4.23 -6.32 1.40
C ALA A 21 -2.98 -5.92 2.19
N LEU A 22 -2.66 -6.61 3.29
CA LEU A 22 -1.43 -6.36 4.06
C LEU A 22 -0.16 -6.75 3.28
N GLU A 23 -0.19 -7.83 2.53
CA GLU A 23 0.89 -8.21 1.61
C GLU A 23 1.09 -7.15 0.50
N ALA A 24 0.00 -6.68 -0.11
CA ALA A 24 0.03 -5.59 -1.09
C ALA A 24 0.59 -4.29 -0.49
N TRP A 25 0.20 -3.95 0.75
CA TRP A 25 0.75 -2.78 1.46
C TRP A 25 2.26 -2.90 1.68
N ARG A 26 2.76 -4.07 2.10
CA ARG A 26 4.19 -4.30 2.28
C ARG A 26 4.96 -4.17 0.96
N HIS A 27 4.38 -4.67 -0.13
CA HIS A 27 4.95 -4.51 -1.47
C HIS A 27 4.99 -3.04 -1.91
N ALA A 28 3.89 -2.31 -1.73
CA ALA A 28 3.80 -0.89 -2.03
C ALA A 28 4.83 -0.05 -1.28
N LEU A 29 5.10 -0.36 0.00
CA LEU A 29 6.14 0.30 0.78
C LEU A 29 7.54 0.10 0.20
N ASN A 30 7.82 -1.07 -0.37
CA ASN A 30 9.12 -1.34 -0.99
C ASN A 30 9.27 -0.60 -2.32
N GLU A 31 8.25 -0.62 -3.17
CA GLU A 31 8.24 0.16 -4.42
C GLU A 31 8.36 1.67 -4.16
N ALA A 32 7.63 2.17 -3.16
CA ALA A 32 7.68 3.57 -2.78
C ALA A 32 9.07 3.97 -2.24
N ALA A 33 9.74 3.08 -1.51
CA ALA A 33 11.08 3.34 -1.01
C ALA A 33 12.10 3.46 -2.15
N VAL A 34 12.01 2.59 -3.16
CA VAL A 34 12.83 2.65 -4.37
C VAL A 34 12.54 3.95 -5.14
N HIS A 35 11.27 4.31 -5.30
CA HIS A 35 10.88 5.50 -6.04
C HIS A 35 11.27 6.82 -5.33
N ALA A 36 11.08 6.91 -4.01
CA ALA A 36 11.35 8.12 -3.26
C ALA A 36 12.82 8.24 -2.79
N GLY A 37 13.62 7.17 -2.91
CA GLY A 37 14.98 7.10 -2.37
C GLY A 37 15.04 7.11 -0.83
N ALA A 38 13.89 7.11 -0.16
CA ALA A 38 13.75 7.18 1.29
C ALA A 38 12.48 6.43 1.73
N ARG A 39 12.49 5.95 2.99
CA ARG A 39 11.32 5.28 3.61
C ARG A 39 10.48 6.22 4.47
N SER A 40 10.53 7.51 4.17
CA SER A 40 9.88 8.58 4.94
C SER A 40 9.59 9.81 4.07
N GLY A 41 8.74 10.70 4.57
CA GLY A 41 8.40 11.96 3.91
C GLY A 41 7.15 11.88 3.03
N ALA A 42 6.64 13.05 2.64
CA ALA A 42 5.37 13.18 1.94
C ALA A 42 5.35 12.42 0.60
N THR A 43 6.44 12.48 -0.17
CA THR A 43 6.56 11.76 -1.45
C THR A 43 6.46 10.25 -1.25
N PHE A 44 7.19 9.69 -0.30
CA PHE A 44 7.14 8.28 0.04
C PHE A 44 5.71 7.84 0.42
N HIS A 45 5.05 8.60 1.31
CA HIS A 45 3.69 8.27 1.74
C HIS A 45 2.67 8.34 0.60
N ARG A 46 2.76 9.35 -0.26
CA ARG A 46 1.89 9.49 -1.44
C ARG A 46 2.06 8.31 -2.39
N VAL A 47 3.29 7.96 -2.72
CA VAL A 47 3.59 6.85 -3.64
C VAL A 47 3.20 5.51 -3.04
N ALA A 48 3.44 5.30 -1.74
CA ALA A 48 3.04 4.07 -1.06
C ALA A 48 1.52 3.85 -1.10
N LEU A 49 0.73 4.90 -0.88
CA LEU A 49 -0.74 4.81 -0.96
C LEU A 49 -1.23 4.53 -2.38
N ASP A 50 -0.67 5.22 -3.38
CA ASP A 50 -1.03 5.04 -4.79
C ASP A 50 -0.71 3.61 -5.29
N ARG A 51 0.49 3.11 -4.96
CA ARG A 51 0.90 1.74 -5.26
C ARG A 51 0.07 0.70 -4.52
N PHE A 52 -0.30 0.97 -3.27
CA PHE A 52 -1.14 0.07 -2.50
C PHE A 52 -2.52 -0.10 -3.14
N VAL A 53 -3.19 0.99 -3.52
CA VAL A 53 -4.50 0.92 -4.19
C VAL A 53 -4.39 0.15 -5.50
N SER A 54 -3.36 0.45 -6.30
CA SER A 54 -3.11 -0.24 -7.57
C SER A 54 -2.91 -1.75 -7.39
N LEU A 55 -2.06 -2.17 -6.43
CA LEU A 55 -1.78 -3.57 -6.16
C LEU A 55 -2.95 -4.32 -5.52
N ALA A 56 -3.78 -3.64 -4.74
CA ALA A 56 -4.98 -4.23 -4.18
C ALA A 56 -6.05 -4.48 -5.24
N GLN A 57 -6.21 -3.56 -6.20
CA GLN A 57 -7.19 -3.67 -7.29
C GLN A 57 -6.78 -4.65 -8.40
N ALA A 58 -5.49 -4.97 -8.54
CA ALA A 58 -4.99 -5.90 -9.53
C ALA A 58 -5.10 -7.38 -9.11
N ARG A 59 -5.74 -7.68 -7.98
CA ARG A 59 -5.95 -9.03 -7.43
C ARG A 59 -7.42 -9.41 -7.50
#